data_AF-A0A644W907-F1
#
_entry.id   AF-A0A644W907-F1
#
_cell.length_a   1.000
_cell.length_b   1.000
_cell.length_c   1.000
_cell.angle_alpha   90.00
_cell.angle_beta   90.00
_cell.angle_gamma   90.00
#
_symmetry.space_group_name_H-M   'P 1'
#
loop_
_entity.id
_entity.type
_entity.pdbx_description
1 polymer ?
#
loop_
_entity_poly.entity_id
_entity_poly.type
_entity_poly.pdbx_seq_one_letter_code
_entity_poly.pdbx_strand_id
1 'polypeptide(L)'
;MLPVLIMLIGIILIILNVKAIKKEDKSFENILNREEMNNNRDYDVEIISIRKDLAETVLDLQKEIEELKKSLNHIKNKKEVDDNKKNIDNYKKEDSEHILKEDIIENDIVSEINFNNEEKLQNDKMESVKSFLENGLTDDEICEKLSIGKGEVLLIKSLLRK
;
A
#
# COMPACT_ATOMS: atom_id res chain seq x y z
N MET A 1 -43.45 53.58 38.78
CA MET A 1 -42.90 53.89 37.43
C MET A 1 -41.61 53.12 37.14
N LEU A 2 -40.57 53.21 37.98
CA LEU A 2 -39.28 52.52 37.77
C LEU A 2 -39.37 50.98 37.65
N PRO A 3 -40.17 50.25 38.46
CA PRO A 3 -40.29 48.79 38.32
C PRO A 3 -40.96 48.37 37.00
N VAL A 4 -41.92 49.18 36.54
CA VAL A 4 -42.64 48.95 35.27
C VAL A 4 -41.69 49.15 34.09
N LEU A 5 -40.79 50.12 34.16
CA LEU A 5 -39.76 50.36 33.14
C LEU A 5 -38.79 49.17 33.01
N ILE A 6 -38.33 48.63 34.14
CA ILE A 6 -37.43 47.47 34.18
C ILE A 6 -38.13 46.24 33.60
N MET A 7 -39.41 46.04 33.93
CA MET A 7 -40.22 44.94 33.38
C MET A 7 -40.35 45.04 31.85
N LEU A 8 -40.56 46.24 31.32
CA LEU A 8 -40.73 46.50 29.89
C LEU A 8 -39.42 46.26 29.12
N ILE A 9 -38.29 46.69 29.68
CA ILE A 9 -36.94 46.42 29.12
C ILE A 9 -36.64 44.92 29.10
N GLY A 10 -37.01 44.19 30.17
CA GLY A 10 -36.86 42.74 30.22
C GLY A 10 -37.65 42.02 29.12
N ILE A 11 -38.90 42.43 28.88
CA ILE A 11 -39.74 41.91 27.80
C ILE A 11 -39.13 42.20 26.43
N ILE A 12 -38.62 43.41 26.21
CA ILE A 12 -37.93 43.79 24.96
C ILE A 12 -36.70 42.91 24.73
N LEU A 13 -35.88 42.68 25.76
CA LEU A 13 -34.69 41.83 25.66
C LEU A 13 -35.04 40.37 25.34
N ILE A 14 -36.13 39.84 25.90
CA ILE A 14 -36.62 38.50 25.59
C ILE A 14 -37.03 38.42 24.11
N ILE A 15 -37.80 39.40 23.61
CA ILE A 15 -38.24 39.44 22.21
C ILE A 15 -37.04 39.52 21.26
N LEU A 16 -36.04 40.36 21.57
CA LEU A 16 -34.84 40.49 20.76
C LEU A 16 -34.02 39.19 20.72
N ASN A 17 -33.84 38.52 21.85
CA ASN A 17 -33.13 37.24 21.92
C ASN A 17 -33.86 36.12 21.15
N VAL A 18 -35.18 36.00 21.33
CA VAL A 18 -35.98 35.01 20.61
C VAL A 18 -35.93 35.25 19.10
N LYS A 19 -35.99 36.52 18.67
CA LYS A 19 -35.90 36.89 17.25
C LYS A 19 -34.51 36.60 16.68
N ALA A 20 -33.43 36.81 17.45
CA ALA A 20 -32.07 36.48 17.05
C ALA A 20 -31.90 34.96 16.88
N ILE A 21 -32.36 34.15 17.84
CA ILE A 21 -32.32 32.68 17.78
C ILE A 21 -33.10 32.14 16.59
N LYS A 22 -34.23 32.76 16.24
CA LYS A 22 -35.06 32.35 15.09
C LYS A 22 -34.50 32.82 13.74
N LYS A 23 -33.61 33.82 13.73
CA LYS A 23 -32.97 34.35 12.52
C LYS A 23 -31.72 33.54 12.13
N GLU A 24 -31.16 32.76 13.04
CA GLU A 24 -30.21 31.71 12.68
C GLU A 24 -31.00 30.61 11.95
N ASP A 25 -30.81 30.49 10.64
CA ASP A 25 -31.36 29.43 9.82
C ASP A 25 -30.74 28.08 10.23
N LYS A 26 -31.18 27.54 11.36
CA LYS A 26 -30.76 26.23 11.91
C LYS A 26 -31.42 25.05 11.18
N SER A 27 -32.16 25.30 10.11
CA SER A 27 -32.72 24.22 9.31
C SER A 27 -31.55 23.44 8.71
N PHE A 28 -31.46 22.16 9.06
CA PHE A 28 -30.48 21.23 8.51
C PHE A 28 -30.46 21.28 6.99
N GLU A 29 -31.62 21.50 6.36
CA GLU A 29 -31.78 21.67 4.92
C GLU A 29 -31.06 22.91 4.37
N ASN A 30 -31.10 24.04 5.08
CA ASN A 30 -30.40 25.27 4.67
C ASN A 30 -28.88 25.13 4.86
N ILE A 31 -28.44 24.38 5.87
CA ILE A 31 -27.04 24.04 6.07
C ILE A 31 -26.57 23.10 4.95
N LEU A 32 -27.34 22.06 4.66
CA LEU A 32 -27.03 21.09 3.61
C LEU A 32 -26.93 21.77 2.23
N ASN A 33 -27.92 22.60 1.86
CA ASN A 33 -27.90 23.34 0.59
C ASN A 33 -26.72 24.31 0.50
N ARG A 34 -26.32 24.95 1.59
CA ARG A 34 -25.15 25.84 1.63
C ARG A 34 -23.84 25.06 1.44
N GLU A 35 -23.69 23.92 2.12
CA GLU A 35 -22.52 23.06 1.94
C GLU A 35 -22.51 22.41 0.54
N GLU A 36 -23.67 22.10 -0.05
CA GLU A 36 -23.76 21.60 -1.43
C GLU A 36 -23.37 22.64 -2.48
N MET A 37 -23.76 23.91 -2.30
CA MET A 37 -23.44 24.99 -3.24
C MET A 37 -22.00 25.53 -3.11
N ASN A 38 -21.42 25.49 -1.91
CA ASN A 38 -20.05 25.98 -1.66
C ASN A 38 -18.97 24.91 -1.86
N ASN A 39 -19.35 23.64 -1.91
CA ASN A 39 -18.40 22.57 -2.16
C ASN A 39 -18.13 22.49 -3.67
N ASN A 40 -17.22 23.35 -4.14
CA ASN A 40 -16.57 23.19 -5.42
C ASN A 40 -15.57 22.03 -5.27
N ARG A 41 -16.12 20.81 -5.36
CA ARG A 41 -15.64 19.50 -4.88
C ARG A 41 -14.43 18.91 -5.62
N ASP A 42 -13.83 19.62 -6.57
CA ASP A 42 -12.77 19.02 -7.41
C ASP A 42 -11.58 18.55 -6.55
N TYR A 43 -11.19 19.33 -5.55
CA TYR A 43 -10.11 18.94 -4.64
C TYR A 43 -10.48 17.78 -3.71
N ASP A 44 -11.74 17.70 -3.25
CA ASP A 44 -12.20 16.58 -2.42
C ASP A 44 -12.21 15.27 -3.21
N VAL A 45 -12.66 15.33 -4.47
CA VAL A 45 -12.65 14.20 -5.40
C VAL A 45 -11.22 13.77 -5.73
N GLU A 46 -10.32 14.71 -5.96
CA GLU A 46 -8.90 14.45 -6.21
C GLU A 46 -8.20 13.84 -4.98
N ILE A 47 -8.52 14.31 -3.77
CA ILE A 47 -8.01 13.71 -2.52
C ILE A 47 -8.52 12.27 -2.36
N ILE A 48 -9.78 12.00 -2.73
CA ILE A 48 -10.34 10.64 -2.69
C ILE A 48 -9.62 9.73 -3.70
N SER A 49 -9.34 10.21 -4.91
CA SER A 49 -8.57 9.41 -5.88
C SER A 49 -7.14 9.15 -5.41
N ILE A 50 -6.44 10.16 -4.87
CA ILE A 50 -5.08 9.98 -4.34
C ILE A 50 -5.05 8.95 -3.21
N ARG A 51 -6.05 8.97 -2.31
CA ARG A 51 -6.15 7.99 -1.22
C ARG A 51 -6.39 6.58 -1.75
N LYS A 52 -7.20 6.44 -2.79
CA LYS A 52 -7.46 5.16 -3.44
C LYS A 52 -6.17 4.60 -4.04
N ASP A 53 -5.45 5.39 -4.82
CA ASP A 53 -4.23 4.96 -5.52
C ASP A 53 -3.12 4.59 -4.52
N LEU A 54 -3.01 5.35 -3.42
CA LEU A 54 -2.10 5.02 -2.31
C LEU A 54 -2.49 3.72 -1.61
N ALA A 55 -3.79 3.50 -1.35
CA ALA A 55 -4.25 2.27 -0.71
C ALA A 55 -3.99 1.03 -1.58
N GLU A 56 -4.16 1.15 -2.90
CA GLU A 56 -3.87 0.10 -3.87
C GLU A 56 -2.37 -0.23 -3.88
N THR A 57 -1.52 0.80 -3.98
CA THR A 57 -0.05 0.63 -3.93
C THR A 57 0.42 0.00 -2.61
N VAL A 58 -0.13 0.43 -1.48
CA VAL A 58 0.22 -0.14 -0.16
C VAL A 58 -0.23 -1.60 -0.05
N LEU A 59 -1.39 -1.94 -0.60
CA LEU A 59 -1.90 -3.31 -0.59
C LEU A 59 -1.05 -4.23 -1.47
N ASP A 60 -0.63 -3.76 -2.64
CA ASP A 60 0.28 -4.51 -3.52
C ASP A 60 1.63 -4.76 -2.83
N LEU A 61 2.22 -3.74 -2.20
CA LEU A 61 3.45 -3.90 -1.42
C LEU A 61 3.28 -4.90 -0.27
N GLN A 62 2.14 -4.87 0.44
CA GLN A 62 1.85 -5.84 1.50
C GLN A 62 1.78 -7.27 0.97
N LYS A 63 1.17 -7.46 -0.20
CA LYS A 63 1.07 -8.77 -0.87
C LYS A 63 2.45 -9.28 -1.31
N GLU A 64 3.27 -8.43 -1.92
CA GLU A 64 4.65 -8.77 -2.30
C GLU A 64 5.49 -9.17 -1.09
N ILE A 65 5.39 -8.43 0.02
CA ILE A 65 6.07 -8.78 1.27
C ILE A 65 5.59 -10.14 1.82
N GLU A 66 4.30 -10.44 1.72
CA GLU A 66 3.75 -11.72 2.16
C GLU A 66 4.28 -12.89 1.29
N GLU A 67 4.32 -12.70 -0.02
CA GLU A 67 4.87 -13.68 -0.96
C GLU A 67 6.37 -13.92 -0.73
N LEU A 68 7.14 -12.86 -0.48
CA LEU A 68 8.54 -12.94 -0.07
C LEU A 68 8.70 -13.70 1.24
N LYS A 69 7.86 -13.43 2.24
CA LYS A 69 7.90 -14.15 3.53
C LYS A 69 7.59 -15.63 3.35
N LYS A 70 6.63 -15.98 2.50
CA LYS A 70 6.28 -17.38 2.18
C LYS A 70 7.44 -18.08 1.47
N SER A 71 8.06 -17.44 0.48
CA SER A 71 9.21 -18.02 -0.24
C SER A 71 10.42 -18.21 0.66
N LEU A 72 10.70 -17.26 1.57
CA LEU A 72 11.77 -17.36 2.56
C LEU A 72 11.54 -18.52 3.53
N ASN A 73 10.30 -18.68 4.03
CA ASN A 73 9.94 -19.83 4.86
C ASN A 73 10.08 -21.16 4.12
N HIS A 74 9.71 -21.22 2.84
CA HIS A 74 9.89 -22.42 2.02
C HIS A 74 11.37 -22.78 1.86
N ILE A 75 12.24 -21.79 1.68
CA ILE A 75 13.70 -22.00 1.59
C ILE A 75 14.27 -22.44 2.95
N LYS A 76 13.85 -21.82 4.05
CA LYS A 76 14.26 -22.19 5.41
C LYS A 76 13.91 -23.64 5.71
N ASN A 77 12.68 -24.07 5.40
CA ASN A 77 12.24 -25.44 5.62
C ASN A 77 12.91 -26.45 4.69
N LYS A 78 13.31 -26.05 3.48
CA LYS A 78 14.03 -26.93 2.55
C LYS A 78 15.48 -27.19 2.98
N LYS A 79 16.13 -26.23 3.65
CA LYS A 79 17.49 -26.42 4.21
C LYS A 79 17.55 -27.39 5.39
N GLU A 80 16.44 -27.70 6.06
CA GLU A 80 16.41 -28.70 7.14
C GLU A 80 16.33 -30.16 6.62
N VAL A 81 16.11 -30.38 5.33
CA VAL A 81 15.86 -31.72 4.76
C VAL A 81 17.10 -32.34 4.09
N ASP A 82 18.19 -31.59 3.91
CA ASP A 82 19.39 -32.12 3.24
C ASP A 82 20.64 -31.73 4.03
N ASP A 83 21.04 -32.63 4.95
CA ASP A 83 22.41 -33.17 5.00
C ASP A 83 22.55 -34.15 6.20
N ASN A 84 22.78 -35.43 5.89
CA ASN A 84 23.18 -36.53 6.79
C ASN A 84 22.19 -37.04 7.86
N LYS A 85 21.28 -37.94 7.44
CA LYS A 85 21.01 -39.15 8.23
C LYS A 85 20.68 -40.36 7.35
N LYS A 86 21.74 -41.01 6.85
CA LYS A 86 21.69 -42.43 6.49
C LYS A 86 21.17 -43.23 7.70
N ASN A 87 20.18 -44.08 7.45
CA ASN A 87 19.76 -45.25 8.23
C ASN A 87 19.83 -45.16 9.76
N ILE A 88 18.66 -45.19 10.42
CA ILE A 88 18.38 -46.13 11.52
C ILE A 88 16.87 -46.36 11.55
N ASP A 89 16.51 -47.64 11.44
CA ASP A 89 15.19 -48.22 11.57
C ASP A 89 14.49 -47.90 12.90
N ASN A 90 13.16 -48.02 12.88
CA ASN A 90 12.25 -48.22 14.03
C ASN A 90 12.15 -47.11 15.09
N TYR A 91 11.02 -46.40 15.14
CA TYR A 91 9.95 -46.67 16.12
C TYR A 91 8.68 -45.83 15.88
N LYS A 92 7.56 -46.42 16.28
CA LYS A 92 6.18 -45.98 16.14
C LYS A 92 5.82 -44.70 16.93
N LYS A 93 4.71 -44.10 16.46
CA LYS A 93 3.54 -43.56 17.19
C LYS A 93 3.52 -42.07 17.59
N GLU A 94 2.49 -41.42 17.03
CA GLU A 94 1.43 -40.62 17.68
C GLU A 94 1.80 -39.47 18.63
N ASP A 95 1.30 -38.30 18.21
CA ASP A 95 0.65 -37.25 19.00
C ASP A 95 1.46 -36.34 19.93
N SER A 96 1.44 -35.07 19.53
CA SER A 96 1.15 -33.88 20.35
C SER A 96 2.28 -33.19 21.15
N GLU A 97 2.05 -31.89 21.26
CA GLU A 97 2.60 -30.91 22.22
C GLU A 97 3.96 -30.24 21.96
N HIS A 98 3.86 -29.05 21.34
CA HIS A 98 4.18 -27.77 21.99
C HIS A 98 5.55 -27.65 22.68
N ILE A 99 6.58 -27.19 21.95
CA ILE A 99 7.70 -26.46 22.57
C ILE A 99 8.12 -25.30 21.66
N LEU A 100 7.63 -24.10 21.98
CA LEU A 100 8.29 -22.84 21.68
C LEU A 100 9.62 -22.83 22.45
N LYS A 101 10.74 -22.91 21.74
CA LYS A 101 12.06 -22.60 22.29
C LYS A 101 12.68 -21.50 21.44
N GLU A 102 12.71 -20.35 22.07
CA GLU A 102 13.39 -19.14 21.68
C GLU A 102 14.87 -19.34 22.02
N ASP A 103 15.64 -19.86 21.08
CA ASP A 103 17.09 -19.97 21.22
C ASP A 103 17.74 -18.87 20.37
N ILE A 104 18.10 -17.79 21.06
CA ILE A 104 19.11 -16.82 20.63
C ILE A 104 20.43 -17.59 20.57
N ILE A 105 20.98 -17.80 19.37
CA ILE A 105 22.38 -18.20 19.20
C ILE A 105 23.07 -17.20 18.27
N GLU A 106 24.03 -16.55 18.90
CA GLU A 106 25.02 -15.61 18.45
C GLU A 106 26.00 -16.23 17.43
N ASN A 107 26.31 -15.47 16.38
CA ASN A 107 27.49 -15.51 15.51
C ASN A 107 28.03 -16.89 15.04
N ASP A 108 27.88 -17.18 13.73
CA ASP A 108 29.06 -17.57 12.92
C ASP A 108 28.85 -17.38 11.40
N ILE A 109 29.78 -16.63 10.81
CA ILE A 109 30.27 -16.66 9.42
C ILE A 109 29.31 -16.18 8.30
N VAL A 110 29.56 -14.93 7.88
CA VAL A 110 29.23 -14.40 6.56
C VAL A 110 29.88 -15.30 5.50
N SER A 111 29.06 -16.05 4.76
CA SER A 111 29.48 -16.66 3.49
C SER A 111 29.16 -15.66 2.38
N GLU A 112 30.19 -15.35 1.59
CA GLU A 112 30.16 -14.42 0.46
C GLU A 112 28.94 -14.66 -0.43
N ILE A 113 28.07 -13.65 -0.53
CA ILE A 113 27.00 -13.60 -1.53
C ILE A 113 27.68 -13.45 -2.89
N ASN A 114 27.61 -14.49 -3.72
CA ASN A 114 28.12 -14.44 -5.09
C ASN A 114 27.15 -13.63 -5.98
N PHE A 115 27.44 -12.35 -6.16
CA PHE A 115 26.66 -11.40 -6.98
C PHE A 115 26.69 -11.69 -8.50
N ASN A 116 27.48 -12.67 -8.96
CA ASN A 116 27.68 -12.88 -10.40
C ASN A 116 26.44 -13.39 -11.18
N ASN A 117 25.39 -13.85 -10.50
CA ASN A 117 24.20 -14.37 -11.17
C ASN A 117 23.18 -13.29 -11.56
N GLU A 118 23.17 -12.13 -10.90
CA GLU A 118 22.23 -11.05 -11.22
C GLU A 118 22.65 -10.25 -12.46
N GLU A 119 23.95 -10.02 -12.66
CA GLU A 119 24.45 -9.34 -13.87
C GLU A 119 24.09 -10.09 -15.15
N LYS A 120 24.13 -11.43 -15.12
CA LYS A 120 23.83 -12.25 -16.29
C LYS A 120 22.36 -12.14 -16.70
N LEU A 121 21.45 -12.18 -15.72
CA LEU A 121 20.01 -12.10 -15.96
C LEU A 121 19.57 -10.70 -16.43
N GLN A 122 20.21 -9.63 -15.91
CA GLN A 122 19.93 -8.26 -16.36
C GLN A 122 20.41 -8.02 -17.79
N ASN A 123 21.56 -8.57 -18.17
CA ASN A 123 22.07 -8.48 -19.54
C ASN A 123 21.12 -9.18 -20.54
N ASP A 124 20.64 -10.38 -20.19
CA ASP A 124 19.71 -11.14 -21.04
C ASP A 124 18.39 -10.38 -21.31
N LYS A 125 17.85 -9.68 -20.30
CA LYS A 125 16.63 -8.86 -20.48
C LYS A 125 16.89 -7.63 -21.33
N MET A 126 18.03 -6.95 -21.14
CA MET A 126 18.39 -5.77 -21.92
C MET A 126 18.63 -6.13 -23.40
N GLU A 127 19.30 -7.24 -23.67
CA GLU A 127 19.53 -7.75 -25.02
C GLU A 127 18.20 -8.17 -25.70
N SER A 128 17.30 -8.79 -24.94
CA SER A 128 15.96 -9.14 -25.42
C SER A 128 15.14 -7.90 -25.81
N VAL A 129 15.12 -6.87 -24.97
CA VAL A 129 14.43 -5.59 -25.29
C VAL A 129 15.05 -4.93 -26.51
N LYS A 130 16.39 -4.92 -26.64
CA LYS A 130 17.08 -4.40 -27.82
C LYS A 130 16.64 -5.12 -29.09
N SER A 131 16.61 -6.46 -29.07
CA SER A 131 16.20 -7.27 -30.22
C SER A 131 14.75 -7.00 -30.63
N PHE A 132 13.83 -6.80 -29.68
CA PHE A 132 12.43 -6.51 -30.01
C PHE A 132 12.21 -5.10 -30.55
N LEU A 133 12.98 -4.12 -30.05
CA LEU A 133 12.99 -2.77 -30.61
C LEU A 133 13.53 -2.75 -32.05
N GLU A 134 14.59 -3.51 -32.35
CA GLU A 134 15.13 -3.65 -33.70
C GLU A 134 14.17 -4.37 -34.65
N ASN A 135 13.38 -5.33 -34.14
CA ASN A 135 12.32 -5.99 -34.88
C ASN A 135 11.05 -5.13 -35.07
N GLY A 136 11.04 -3.88 -34.56
CA GLY A 136 9.96 -2.93 -34.76
C GLY A 136 8.71 -3.19 -33.91
N LEU A 137 8.82 -3.97 -32.83
CA LEU A 137 7.71 -4.18 -31.90
C LEU A 137 7.40 -2.89 -31.14
N THR A 138 6.12 -2.71 -30.84
CA THR A 138 5.64 -1.61 -30.01
C THR A 138 6.01 -1.82 -28.55
N ASP A 139 6.15 -0.72 -27.80
CA ASP A 139 6.53 -0.76 -26.39
C ASP A 139 5.56 -1.64 -25.56
N ASP A 140 4.28 -1.69 -25.94
CA ASP A 140 3.25 -2.48 -25.26
C ASP A 140 3.39 -4.00 -25.55
N GLU A 141 3.76 -4.40 -26.77
CA GLU A 141 4.03 -5.81 -27.12
C GLU A 141 5.28 -6.35 -26.43
N ILE A 142 6.27 -5.49 -26.20
CA ILE A 142 7.50 -5.83 -25.46
C ILE A 142 7.16 -6.08 -23.99
N CYS A 143 6.30 -5.25 -23.41
CA CYS A 143 5.82 -5.43 -22.03
C CYS A 143 5.12 -6.79 -21.86
N GLU A 144 4.27 -7.17 -22.81
CA GLU A 144 3.54 -8.44 -22.78
C GLU A 144 4.47 -9.66 -22.95
N LYS A 145 5.45 -9.60 -23.87
CA LYS A 145 6.35 -10.73 -24.13
C LYS A 145 7.39 -10.98 -23.03
N LEU A 146 7.91 -9.92 -22.43
CA LEU A 146 8.97 -10.01 -21.42
C LEU A 146 8.43 -9.91 -19.99
N SER A 147 7.12 -9.73 -19.81
CA SER A 147 6.47 -9.53 -18.51
C SER A 147 7.16 -8.45 -17.68
N ILE A 148 7.52 -7.34 -18.33
CA ILE A 148 8.21 -6.18 -17.74
C ILE A 148 7.33 -4.95 -17.87
N GLY A 149 7.49 -4.02 -16.93
CA GLY A 149 6.67 -2.81 -16.89
C GLY A 149 7.02 -1.83 -18.00
N LYS A 150 6.05 -1.02 -18.44
CA LYS A 150 6.26 0.05 -19.44
C LYS A 150 7.37 1.02 -19.03
N GLY A 151 7.50 1.30 -17.73
CA GLY A 151 8.60 2.10 -17.18
C GLY A 151 9.98 1.45 -17.38
N GLU A 152 10.09 0.13 -17.23
CA GLU A 152 11.35 -0.61 -17.42
C GLU A 152 11.76 -0.65 -18.90
N VAL A 153 10.81 -0.88 -19.80
CA VAL A 153 11.05 -0.84 -21.26
C VAL A 153 11.54 0.54 -21.70
N LEU A 154 10.89 1.62 -21.22
CA LEU A 154 11.31 2.99 -21.52
C LEU A 154 12.70 3.31 -20.96
N LEU A 155 13.02 2.80 -19.77
CA LEU A 155 14.34 2.98 -19.16
C LEU A 155 15.42 2.29 -19.99
N ILE A 156 15.22 1.03 -20.39
CA ILE A 156 16.17 0.30 -21.24
C ILE A 156 16.33 0.99 -22.61
N LYS A 157 15.24 1.44 -23.22
CA LYS A 157 15.23 2.21 -24.47
C LYS A 157 16.05 3.51 -24.35
N SER A 158 16.00 4.17 -23.19
CA SER A 158 16.79 5.38 -22.92
C SER A 158 18.29 5.09 -22.80
N LEU A 159 18.65 3.93 -22.25
CA LEU A 159 20.04 3.48 -22.10
C LEU A 159 20.67 3.00 -23.42
N LEU A 160 19.86 2.47 -24.35
CA LEU A 160 20.31 2.03 -25.68
C LEU A 160 20.54 3.17 -26.67
N ARG A 161 20.02 4.38 -26.38
CA ARG A 161 20.08 5.55 -27.28
C ARG A 161 21.41 6.31 -27.20
N LYS A 162 22.45 5.68 -26.65
CA LYS A 162 23.80 6.23 -26.48
C LYS A 162 24.67 5.87 -27.68
#